data_AF-A0AAD5KXC6-F1
#
_entry.id   AF-A0AAD5KXC6-F1
#
_cell.length_a   1.000
_cell.length_b   1.000
_cell.length_c   1.000
_cell.angle_alpha   90.00
_cell.angle_beta   90.00
_cell.angle_gamma   90.00
#
_symmetry.space_group_name_H-M   'P 1'
#
loop_
_entity.id
_entity.type
_entity.pdbx_description
1 polymer ?
#
loop_
_entity_poly.entity_id
_entity_poly.type
_entity_poly.pdbx_seq_one_letter_code
_entity_poly.pdbx_strand_id
1 'polypeptide(L)'
;MLLIKKLGSSIAKTTNLCLKWSAVCSTYNSVRYFRPSIKNESAISDEAKKALRNFPDIQQAPPPALAYGITGLIPFTGIPVYMLSSGVYIPEMAFTSMAYSAVILSFIGGVRWGSAVSNPEIMNPNWKNFTISITPSVIAWMSLLVSNPIGSILSITGFSFCLLQDMISSQLPSWYKSLRILLSTVAICALLTTLICRYALPLESKNSGPVSTTRS
;
A
#
# COMPACT_ATOMS: atom_id res chain seq x y z
N MET A 1 -30.40 -8.51 -43.08
CA MET A 1 -31.02 -8.60 -41.73
C MET A 1 -30.90 -9.99 -41.07
N LEU A 2 -29.85 -10.78 -41.38
CA LEU A 2 -29.59 -12.11 -40.77
C LEU A 2 -28.22 -12.18 -40.05
N LEU A 3 -27.30 -11.25 -40.33
CA LEU A 3 -25.99 -11.16 -39.68
C LEU A 3 -26.03 -10.54 -38.27
N ILE A 4 -27.00 -9.67 -37.98
CA ILE A 4 -27.14 -9.02 -36.66
C ILE A 4 -27.69 -10.00 -35.61
N LYS A 5 -28.56 -10.95 -35.99
CA LYS A 5 -29.05 -11.99 -35.07
C LYS A 5 -27.96 -12.99 -34.66
N LYS A 6 -26.99 -13.25 -35.54
CA LYS A 6 -25.88 -14.19 -35.27
C LYS A 6 -24.82 -13.59 -34.34
N LEU A 7 -24.68 -12.26 -34.31
CA LEU A 7 -23.84 -11.55 -33.34
C LEU A 7 -24.50 -11.50 -31.94
N GLY A 8 -25.82 -11.32 -31.88
CA GLY A 8 -26.58 -11.30 -30.61
C GLY A 8 -26.55 -12.63 -29.85
N SER A 9 -26.58 -13.78 -30.55
CA SER A 9 -26.49 -15.10 -29.90
C SER A 9 -25.09 -15.43 -29.37
N SER A 10 -24.05 -14.80 -29.90
CA SER A 10 -22.67 -15.00 -29.43
C SER A 10 -22.37 -14.20 -28.17
N ILE A 11 -23.02 -13.04 -27.99
CA ILE A 11 -22.88 -12.21 -26.79
C ILE A 11 -23.69 -12.79 -25.62
N ALA A 12 -24.85 -13.40 -25.89
CA ALA A 12 -25.67 -14.06 -24.87
C ALA A 12 -25.07 -15.39 -24.33
N LYS A 13 -24.08 -15.98 -25.02
CA LYS A 13 -23.34 -17.16 -24.52
C LYS A 13 -22.20 -16.79 -23.59
N THR A 14 -21.67 -15.57 -23.66
CA THR A 14 -20.59 -15.09 -22.80
C THR A 14 -21.12 -14.54 -21.47
N THR A 15 -22.41 -14.21 -21.39
CA THR A 15 -23.09 -13.76 -20.15
C THR A 15 -23.40 -14.88 -19.15
N ASN A 16 -23.16 -16.15 -19.52
CA ASN A 16 -23.19 -17.28 -18.58
C ASN A 16 -21.83 -17.60 -17.94
N LEU A 17 -20.79 -16.79 -18.20
CA LEU A 17 -19.58 -16.74 -17.37
C LEU A 17 -19.85 -15.90 -16.11
N CYS A 18 -20.95 -16.27 -15.44
CA CYS A 18 -21.33 -15.80 -14.12
C CYS A 18 -20.18 -16.15 -13.18
N LEU A 19 -19.39 -15.13 -12.84
CA LEU A 19 -19.00 -14.79 -11.46
C LEU A 19 -19.09 -15.97 -10.49
N LYS A 20 -18.25 -16.99 -10.72
CA LYS A 20 -17.92 -17.95 -9.67
C LYS A 20 -16.94 -17.26 -8.73
N TRP A 21 -17.49 -16.40 -7.87
CA TRP A 21 -16.87 -15.90 -6.64
C TRP A 21 -16.27 -17.03 -5.78
N SER A 22 -16.64 -18.29 -6.03
CA SER A 22 -16.02 -19.47 -5.44
C SER A 22 -14.52 -19.61 -5.74
N ALA A 23 -14.00 -19.05 -6.84
CA ALA A 23 -12.56 -19.06 -7.12
C ALA A 23 -11.79 -18.11 -6.18
N VAL A 24 -12.39 -16.97 -5.82
CA VAL A 24 -11.84 -16.03 -4.83
C VAL A 24 -11.85 -16.65 -3.42
N CYS A 25 -12.90 -17.42 -3.08
CA CYS A 25 -12.93 -18.19 -1.82
C CYS A 25 -11.95 -19.39 -1.80
N SER A 26 -11.56 -19.94 -2.95
CA SER A 26 -10.60 -21.06 -3.00
C SER A 26 -9.18 -20.62 -2.63
N THR A 27 -8.84 -19.33 -2.83
CA THR A 27 -7.59 -18.73 -2.36
C THR A 27 -7.52 -18.61 -0.83
N TYR A 28 -8.65 -18.68 -0.12
CA TYR A 28 -8.69 -18.63 1.34
C TYR A 28 -7.90 -19.78 1.99
N ASN A 29 -7.85 -20.95 1.33
CA ASN A 29 -7.09 -22.09 1.83
C ASN A 29 -5.57 -21.94 1.60
N SER A 30 -5.14 -21.09 0.66
CA SER A 30 -3.72 -20.78 0.41
C SER A 30 -3.15 -19.77 1.42
N VAL A 31 -4.00 -18.94 2.05
CA VAL A 31 -3.60 -18.00 3.10
C VAL A 31 -3.15 -18.72 4.38
N ARG A 32 -3.60 -19.96 4.63
CA ARG A 32 -3.13 -20.79 5.77
C ARG A 32 -1.65 -21.19 5.71
N TYR A 33 -0.98 -21.04 4.56
CA TYR A 33 0.47 -21.25 4.47
C TYR A 33 1.28 -19.99 4.70
N PHE A 34 0.65 -18.81 4.75
CA PHE A 34 1.30 -17.59 5.22
C PHE A 34 1.14 -17.50 6.73
N ARG A 35 1.79 -18.42 7.46
CA ARG A 35 2.15 -18.18 8.86
C ARG A 35 3.44 -17.37 8.81
N PRO A 36 3.45 -16.04 8.99
CA PRO A 36 4.69 -15.37 9.30
C PRO A 36 5.18 -16.05 10.58
N SER A 37 6.28 -16.78 10.48
CA SER A 37 6.87 -17.45 11.64
C SER A 37 7.46 -16.36 12.52
N ILE A 38 6.60 -15.67 13.29
CA ILE A 38 6.99 -14.83 14.43
C ILE A 38 7.44 -15.78 15.54
N LYS A 39 8.53 -16.51 15.29
CA LYS A 39 9.19 -17.35 16.30
C LYS A 39 10.43 -16.67 16.87
N ASN A 40 10.77 -15.49 16.37
CA ASN A 40 12.05 -14.85 16.65
C ASN A 40 11.86 -13.33 16.70
N GLU A 41 11.06 -12.86 17.65
CA GLU A 41 10.92 -11.44 17.96
C GLU A 41 12.29 -10.81 18.27
N SER A 42 13.18 -11.58 18.90
CA SER A 42 14.61 -11.26 19.07
C SER A 42 15.31 -11.02 17.73
N ALA A 43 15.19 -11.93 16.75
CA ALA A 43 15.82 -11.73 15.44
C ALA A 43 15.20 -10.57 14.65
N ILE A 44 13.87 -10.34 14.69
CA ILE A 44 13.30 -9.13 14.07
C ILE A 44 13.91 -7.88 14.71
N SER A 45 14.09 -7.87 16.04
CA SER A 45 14.71 -6.75 16.76
C SER A 45 16.20 -6.58 16.43
N ASP A 46 16.94 -7.66 16.25
CA ASP A 46 18.38 -7.63 15.96
C ASP A 46 18.65 -7.22 14.52
N GLU A 47 17.82 -7.67 13.59
CA GLU A 47 17.85 -7.27 12.19
C GLU A 47 17.46 -5.79 12.08
N ALA A 48 16.46 -5.35 12.86
CA ALA A 48 16.11 -3.93 12.97
C ALA A 48 17.29 -3.11 13.50
N LYS A 49 17.89 -3.50 14.63
CA LYS A 49 19.08 -2.82 15.17
C LYS A 49 20.24 -2.80 14.17
N LYS A 50 20.46 -3.89 13.43
CA LYS A 50 21.50 -3.97 12.40
C LYS A 50 21.21 -3.01 11.25
N ALA A 51 19.97 -2.93 10.81
CA ALA A 51 19.57 -1.98 9.78
C ALA A 51 19.66 -0.52 10.26
N LEU A 52 19.30 -0.24 11.51
CA LEU A 52 19.49 1.08 12.14
C LEU A 52 20.99 1.45 12.22
N ARG A 53 21.86 0.51 12.57
CA ARG A 53 23.33 0.71 12.57
C ARG A 53 23.87 0.97 11.16
N ASN A 54 23.27 0.34 10.15
CA ASN A 54 23.62 0.46 8.75
C ASN A 54 22.86 1.59 8.03
N PHE A 55 22.24 2.54 8.76
CA PHE A 55 21.72 3.75 8.12
C PHE A 55 22.76 4.59 7.38
N PRO A 56 24.04 4.64 7.77
CA PRO A 56 25.08 5.27 6.96
C PRO A 56 25.19 4.65 5.55
N ASP A 57 24.81 3.38 5.37
CA ASP A 57 24.81 2.72 4.05
C ASP A 57 23.78 3.33 3.08
N ILE A 58 22.84 4.16 3.54
CA ILE A 58 21.97 4.92 2.63
C ILE A 58 22.79 5.83 1.70
N GLN A 59 23.94 6.32 2.15
CA GLN A 59 24.84 7.12 1.31
C GLN A 59 25.42 6.32 0.13
N GLN A 60 25.43 4.99 0.22
CA GLN A 60 25.88 4.10 -0.87
C GLN A 60 24.76 3.80 -1.87
N ALA A 61 23.52 4.22 -1.59
CA ALA A 61 22.40 4.03 -2.51
C ALA A 61 22.61 4.83 -3.80
N PRO A 62 22.19 4.31 -4.97
CA PRO A 62 22.21 5.08 -6.21
C PRO A 62 21.48 6.41 -6.02
N PRO A 63 22.08 7.57 -6.37
CA PRO A 63 21.48 8.89 -6.15
C PRO A 63 20.05 9.04 -6.69
N PRO A 64 19.69 8.47 -7.86
CA PRO A 64 18.31 8.54 -8.34
C PRO A 64 17.31 7.85 -7.42
N ALA A 65 17.66 6.68 -6.87
CA ALA A 65 16.77 5.93 -5.99
C ALA A 65 16.51 6.69 -4.68
N LEU A 66 17.54 7.35 -4.15
CA LEU A 66 17.41 8.18 -2.96
C LEU A 66 16.57 9.42 -3.23
N ALA A 67 16.84 10.14 -4.32
CA ALA A 67 16.13 11.36 -4.68
C ALA A 67 14.63 11.12 -4.91
N TYR A 68 14.28 10.11 -5.72
CA TYR A 68 12.88 9.76 -5.95
C TYR A 68 12.22 9.16 -4.71
N GLY A 69 12.95 8.40 -3.90
CA GLY A 69 12.45 7.87 -2.63
C GLY A 69 12.03 8.97 -1.66
N ILE A 70 12.90 9.96 -1.43
CA ILE A 70 12.63 11.10 -0.54
C ILE A 70 11.52 11.99 -1.10
N THR A 71 11.55 12.28 -2.40
CA THR A 71 10.50 13.07 -3.07
C THR A 71 9.14 12.38 -2.94
N GLY A 72 9.13 11.04 -2.98
CA GLY A 72 7.93 10.24 -2.77
C GLY A 72 7.29 10.39 -1.39
N LEU A 73 7.97 10.98 -0.40
CA LEU A 73 7.40 11.24 0.94
C LEU A 73 6.57 12.52 1.03
N ILE A 74 6.65 13.41 0.02
CA ILE A 74 5.97 14.71 0.05
C ILE A 74 4.47 14.60 0.33
N PRO A 75 3.70 13.72 -0.35
CA PRO A 75 2.26 13.60 -0.06
C PRO A 75 1.98 13.02 1.33
N PHE A 76 2.87 12.16 1.85
CA PHE A 76 2.73 11.60 3.18
C PHE A 76 2.90 12.65 4.26
N THR A 77 3.93 13.48 4.18
CA THR A 77 4.24 14.46 5.23
C THR A 77 3.46 15.77 5.08
N GLY A 78 3.24 16.22 3.84
CA GLY A 78 2.58 17.50 3.58
C GLY A 78 1.14 17.55 4.09
N ILE A 79 0.37 16.47 3.89
CA ILE A 79 -1.04 16.39 4.30
C ILE A 79 -1.24 16.53 5.81
N PRO A 80 -0.63 15.68 6.68
CA PRO A 80 -0.79 15.81 8.13
C PRO A 80 -0.20 17.12 8.66
N VAL A 81 0.91 17.61 8.11
CA VAL A 81 1.47 18.93 8.51
C VAL A 81 0.47 20.04 8.22
N TYR A 82 -0.18 20.01 7.05
CA TYR A 82 -1.20 20.99 6.70
C TYR A 82 -2.41 20.90 7.64
N MET A 83 -2.93 19.70 7.93
CA MET A 83 -4.06 19.52 8.85
C MET A 83 -3.72 20.03 10.27
N LEU A 84 -2.53 19.72 10.77
CA LEU A 84 -2.07 20.22 12.06
C LEU A 84 -1.93 21.75 12.09
N SER A 85 -1.43 22.35 11.00
CA SER A 85 -1.25 23.80 10.91
C SER A 85 -2.57 24.56 10.76
N SER A 86 -3.54 24.01 10.02
CA SER A 86 -4.86 24.59 9.83
C SER A 86 -5.79 24.34 11.01
N GLY A 87 -5.50 23.33 11.84
CA GLY A 87 -6.33 22.94 12.98
C GLY A 87 -7.65 22.30 12.56
N VAL A 88 -7.77 21.83 11.32
CA VAL A 88 -8.99 21.27 10.74
C VAL A 88 -8.70 19.94 10.07
N TYR A 89 -9.59 18.96 10.26
CA TYR A 89 -9.53 17.69 9.55
C TYR A 89 -10.28 17.76 8.23
N ILE A 90 -9.59 17.37 7.16
CA ILE A 90 -10.11 17.43 5.78
C ILE A 90 -10.18 16.01 5.20
N PRO A 91 -11.38 15.39 5.12
CA PRO A 91 -11.54 14.00 4.71
C PRO A 91 -10.97 13.70 3.32
N GLU A 92 -11.10 14.62 2.37
CA GLU A 92 -10.63 14.49 0.99
C GLU A 92 -9.09 14.38 0.92
N MET A 93 -8.37 15.13 1.77
CA MET A 93 -6.93 15.01 1.87
C MET A 93 -6.50 13.72 2.58
N ALA A 94 -7.22 13.29 3.61
CA ALA A 94 -6.97 11.98 4.24
C ALA A 94 -7.20 10.82 3.25
N PHE A 95 -8.18 10.94 2.36
CA PHE A 95 -8.37 9.98 1.27
C PHE A 95 -7.20 10.02 0.27
N THR A 96 -6.68 11.21 -0.04
CA THR A 96 -5.55 11.36 -0.97
C THR A 96 -4.27 10.69 -0.44
N SER A 97 -3.95 10.83 0.85
CA SER A 97 -2.80 10.14 1.47
C SER A 97 -2.96 8.61 1.44
N MET A 98 -4.19 8.12 1.67
CA MET A 98 -4.53 6.70 1.56
C MET A 98 -4.43 6.19 0.12
N ALA A 99 -4.93 6.95 -0.86
CA ALA A 99 -4.84 6.57 -2.26
C ALA A 99 -3.40 6.54 -2.76
N TYR A 100 -2.59 7.50 -2.33
CA TYR A 100 -1.16 7.50 -2.60
C TYR A 100 -0.44 6.31 -1.95
N SER A 101 -0.86 5.90 -0.74
CA SER A 101 -0.37 4.67 -0.11
C SER A 101 -0.61 3.44 -0.97
N ALA A 102 -1.79 3.35 -1.60
CA ALA A 102 -2.12 2.23 -2.47
C ALA A 102 -1.22 2.15 -3.72
N VAL A 103 -0.85 3.31 -4.27
CA VAL A 103 0.11 3.40 -5.39
C VAL A 103 1.49 2.88 -4.97
N ILE A 104 2.00 3.35 -3.83
CA ILE A 104 3.33 2.96 -3.34
C ILE A 104 3.38 1.47 -2.97
N LEU A 105 2.37 0.95 -2.28
CA LEU A 105 2.27 -0.48 -1.97
C LEU A 105 2.25 -1.36 -3.22
N SER A 106 1.54 -0.90 -4.25
CA SER A 106 1.51 -1.60 -5.55
C SER A 106 2.88 -1.58 -6.24
N PHE A 107 3.59 -0.44 -6.18
CA PHE A 107 4.95 -0.31 -6.68
C PHE A 107 5.91 -1.27 -5.97
N ILE A 108 5.86 -1.36 -4.64
CA ILE A 108 6.69 -2.27 -3.84
C ILE A 108 6.47 -3.73 -4.24
N GLY A 109 5.21 -4.13 -4.39
CA GLY A 109 4.85 -5.46 -4.89
C GLY A 109 5.42 -5.74 -6.28
N GLY A 110 5.30 -4.76 -7.19
CA GLY A 110 5.87 -4.82 -8.54
C GLY A 110 7.39 -4.97 -8.55
N VAL A 111 8.13 -4.24 -7.69
CA VAL A 111 9.58 -4.37 -7.55
C VAL A 111 9.97 -5.78 -7.12
N ARG A 112 9.24 -6.36 -6.16
CA ARG A 112 9.51 -7.73 -5.69
C ARG A 112 9.21 -8.76 -6.77
N TRP A 113 8.11 -8.60 -7.50
CA TRP A 113 7.77 -9.45 -8.65
C TRP A 113 8.87 -9.36 -9.72
N GLY A 114 9.30 -8.15 -10.08
CA GLY A 114 10.36 -7.92 -11.06
C GLY A 114 11.70 -8.54 -10.63
N SER A 115 12.03 -8.49 -9.34
CA SER A 115 13.24 -9.14 -8.81
C SER A 115 13.20 -10.67 -8.96
N ALA A 116 12.04 -11.29 -8.71
CA ALA A 116 11.87 -12.74 -8.92
C ALA A 116 11.99 -13.15 -10.40
N VAL A 117 11.66 -12.26 -11.33
CA VAL A 117 11.81 -12.49 -12.77
C VAL A 117 13.26 -12.28 -13.22
N SER A 118 13.91 -11.19 -12.78
CA SER A 118 15.24 -10.81 -13.26
C SER A 118 16.38 -11.55 -12.59
N ASN A 119 16.21 -12.00 -11.34
CA ASN A 119 17.28 -12.63 -10.54
C ASN A 119 16.81 -13.95 -9.93
N PRO A 120 16.56 -15.00 -10.74
CA PRO A 120 16.03 -16.27 -10.25
C PRO A 120 16.97 -16.96 -9.25
N GLU A 121 18.29 -16.72 -9.32
CA GLU A 121 19.27 -17.25 -8.37
C GLU A 121 19.14 -16.64 -6.96
N ILE A 122 18.73 -15.36 -6.90
CA ILE A 122 18.55 -14.62 -5.64
C ILE A 122 17.14 -14.87 -5.10
N MET A 123 16.14 -14.85 -5.97
CA MET A 123 14.73 -15.03 -5.61
C MET A 123 14.07 -16.04 -6.55
N ASN A 124 13.97 -17.29 -6.09
CA ASN A 124 13.36 -18.38 -6.86
C ASN A 124 11.95 -18.00 -7.35
N PRO A 125 11.62 -18.20 -8.64
CA PRO A 125 10.32 -17.88 -9.23
C PRO A 125 9.27 -18.95 -8.85
N ASN A 126 8.97 -19.05 -7.55
CA ASN A 126 8.00 -19.98 -7.01
C ASN A 126 6.69 -19.27 -6.64
N TRP A 127 5.61 -20.05 -6.50
CA TRP A 127 4.29 -19.55 -6.10
C TRP A 127 4.32 -18.70 -4.84
N LYS A 128 5.18 -19.04 -3.88
CA LYS A 128 5.33 -18.32 -2.61
C LYS A 128 5.82 -16.88 -2.85
N ASN A 129 6.90 -16.69 -3.62
CA ASN A 129 7.47 -15.36 -3.86
C ASN A 129 6.54 -14.47 -4.66
N PHE A 130 5.86 -15.02 -5.68
CA PHE A 130 4.84 -14.30 -6.42
C PHE A 130 3.63 -13.93 -5.55
N THR A 131 3.14 -14.85 -4.72
CA THR A 131 2.04 -14.57 -3.78
C THR A 131 2.42 -13.43 -2.83
N ILE A 132 3.61 -13.50 -2.23
CA ILE A 132 4.12 -12.43 -1.34
C ILE A 132 4.24 -11.10 -2.07
N SER A 133 4.66 -11.11 -3.34
CA SER A 133 4.80 -9.88 -4.13
C SER A 133 3.46 -9.21 -4.47
N ILE A 134 2.39 -9.98 -4.68
CA ILE A 134 1.08 -9.43 -5.02
C ILE A 134 0.24 -9.03 -3.80
N THR A 135 0.48 -9.65 -2.64
CA THR A 135 -0.19 -9.32 -1.37
C THR A 135 -0.28 -7.82 -1.07
N PRO A 136 0.79 -7.00 -1.13
CA PRO A 136 0.67 -5.57 -0.84
C PRO A 136 -0.25 -4.82 -1.81
N SER A 137 -0.25 -5.17 -3.10
CA SER A 137 -1.16 -4.57 -4.09
C SER A 137 -2.63 -4.90 -3.81
N VAL A 138 -2.90 -6.13 -3.35
CA VAL A 138 -4.26 -6.53 -2.95
C VAL A 138 -4.69 -5.81 -1.67
N ILE A 139 -3.82 -5.71 -0.66
CA ILE A 139 -4.11 -4.94 0.57
C ILE A 139 -4.37 -3.46 0.24
N ALA A 140 -3.54 -2.88 -0.64
CA ALA A 140 -3.70 -1.53 -1.14
C ALA A 140 -5.06 -1.31 -1.82
N TRP A 141 -5.44 -2.20 -2.72
CA TRP A 141 -6.74 -2.13 -3.38
C TRP A 141 -7.89 -2.25 -2.37
N MET A 142 -7.81 -3.18 -1.41
CA MET A 142 -8.80 -3.30 -0.35
C MET A 142 -8.90 -2.04 0.51
N SER A 143 -7.79 -1.35 0.77
CA SER A 143 -7.78 -0.08 1.52
C SER A 143 -8.58 1.04 0.84
N LEU A 144 -8.66 1.02 -0.48
CA LEU A 144 -9.44 1.99 -1.27
C LEU A 144 -10.94 1.72 -1.27
N LEU A 145 -11.35 0.46 -1.06
CA LEU A 145 -12.75 0.05 -1.11
C LEU A 145 -13.50 0.30 0.20
N VAL A 146 -12.78 0.53 1.29
CA VAL A 146 -13.36 0.75 2.62
C VAL A 146 -13.30 2.23 3.00
N SER A 147 -14.23 2.67 3.84
CA SER A 147 -14.24 4.03 4.37
C SER A 147 -13.13 4.25 5.40
N ASN A 148 -12.63 5.48 5.50
CA ASN A 148 -11.77 5.88 6.62
C ASN A 148 -12.54 5.80 7.95
N PRO A 149 -11.93 5.28 9.04
CA PRO A 149 -10.49 5.07 9.25
C PRO A 149 -9.92 3.70 8.81
N ILE A 150 -10.78 2.74 8.42
CA ILE A 150 -10.37 1.35 8.18
C ILE A 150 -9.37 1.28 7.02
N GLY A 151 -9.56 2.09 5.99
CA GLY A 151 -8.64 2.18 4.85
C GLY A 151 -7.23 2.59 5.27
N SER A 152 -7.08 3.65 6.08
CA SER A 152 -5.78 4.04 6.65
C SER A 152 -5.11 2.90 7.44
N ILE A 153 -5.87 2.15 8.25
CA ILE A 153 -5.34 1.01 9.02
C ILE A 153 -4.85 -0.11 8.09
N LEU A 154 -5.57 -0.39 7.01
CA LEU A 154 -5.14 -1.36 6.00
C LEU A 154 -3.87 -0.89 5.28
N SER A 155 -3.77 0.40 4.93
CA SER A 155 -2.54 0.96 4.34
C SER A 155 -1.34 0.84 5.29
N ILE A 156 -1.51 1.17 6.57
CA ILE A 156 -0.47 1.00 7.60
C ILE A 156 -0.06 -0.46 7.71
N THR A 157 -1.03 -1.38 7.74
CA THR A 157 -0.77 -2.82 7.81
C THR A 157 -0.01 -3.31 6.58
N GLY A 158 -0.35 -2.81 5.39
CA GLY A 158 0.34 -3.12 4.14
C GLY A 158 1.80 -2.66 4.15
N PHE A 159 2.08 -1.46 4.66
CA PHE A 159 3.46 -0.96 4.81
C PHE A 159 4.25 -1.79 5.82
N SER A 160 3.65 -2.08 6.98
CA SER A 160 4.25 -2.94 8.00
C SER A 160 4.55 -4.34 7.45
N PHE A 161 3.64 -4.92 6.68
CA PHE A 161 3.85 -6.20 6.01
C PHE A 161 5.04 -6.17 5.05
N CYS A 162 5.12 -5.15 4.19
CA CYS A 162 6.26 -4.98 3.28
C CYS A 162 7.57 -4.82 4.05
N LEU A 163 7.56 -4.03 5.11
CA LEU A 163 8.73 -3.78 5.94
C LEU A 163 9.23 -5.07 6.59
N LEU A 164 8.34 -5.87 7.20
CA LEU A 164 8.69 -7.17 7.75
C LEU A 164 9.28 -8.11 6.69
N GLN A 165 8.72 -8.09 5.48
CA GLN A 165 9.20 -8.91 4.38
C GLN A 165 10.61 -8.49 3.90
N ASP A 166 10.90 -7.19 3.89
CA ASP A 166 12.21 -6.63 3.54
C ASP A 166 13.26 -6.98 4.62
N MET A 167 12.87 -7.01 5.90
CA MET A 167 13.74 -7.40 7.02
C MET A 167 14.13 -8.88 6.99
N ILE A 168 13.16 -9.76 6.74
CA ILE A 168 13.37 -11.23 6.73
C ILE A 168 14.17 -11.67 5.50
N SER A 169 14.09 -10.93 4.39
CA SER A 169 14.74 -11.31 3.14
C SER A 169 16.26 -11.04 3.21
N SER A 170 17.09 -12.07 3.23
CA SER A 170 18.57 -11.95 3.17
C SER A 170 19.08 -11.52 1.78
N GLN A 171 18.21 -11.47 0.79
CA GLN A 171 18.50 -11.36 -0.63
C GLN A 171 18.62 -9.92 -1.13
N LEU A 172 18.24 -8.94 -0.31
CA LEU A 172 18.25 -7.52 -0.67
C LEU A 172 19.54 -6.84 -0.17
N PRO A 173 20.14 -5.95 -0.98
CA PRO A 173 21.27 -5.12 -0.55
C PRO A 173 20.95 -4.31 0.72
N SER A 174 21.97 -4.09 1.57
CA SER A 174 21.78 -3.35 2.83
C SER A 174 21.25 -1.93 2.61
N TRP A 175 21.78 -1.20 1.62
CA TRP A 175 21.33 0.15 1.28
C TRP A 175 19.82 0.20 0.94
N TYR A 176 19.31 -0.81 0.22
CA TYR A 176 17.90 -0.88 -0.16
C TYR A 176 17.02 -1.12 1.05
N LYS A 177 17.43 -2.02 1.96
CA LYS A 177 16.72 -2.26 3.21
C LYS A 177 16.66 -1.00 4.08
N SER A 178 17.79 -0.33 4.29
CA SER A 178 17.86 0.91 5.08
C SER A 178 16.96 2.00 4.49
N LEU A 179 16.97 2.17 3.17
CA LEU A 179 16.08 3.09 2.46
C LEU A 179 14.60 2.73 2.68
N ARG A 180 14.23 1.45 2.50
CA ARG A 180 12.86 0.96 2.67
C ARG A 180 12.34 1.13 4.09
N ILE A 181 13.20 0.93 5.10
CA ILE A 181 12.88 1.19 6.50
C ILE A 181 12.58 2.68 6.71
N LEU A 182 13.49 3.56 6.28
CA LEU A 182 13.30 5.00 6.42
C LEU A 182 11.98 5.47 5.77
N LEU A 183 11.76 5.10 4.50
CA LEU A 183 10.57 5.53 3.76
C LEU A 183 9.27 4.96 4.35
N SER A 184 9.25 3.67 4.71
CA SER A 184 8.04 3.03 5.24
C SER A 184 7.72 3.50 6.65
N THR A 185 8.73 3.72 7.51
CA THR A 185 8.53 4.28 8.85
C THR A 185 7.95 5.69 8.78
N VAL A 186 8.51 6.57 7.93
CA VAL A 186 7.98 7.93 7.76
C VAL A 186 6.54 7.89 7.22
N ALA A 187 6.25 7.04 6.24
CA ALA A 187 4.90 6.88 5.70
C ALA A 187 3.90 6.38 6.76
N ILE A 188 4.28 5.39 7.58
CA ILE A 188 3.45 4.87 8.68
C ILE A 188 3.20 5.97 9.71
N CYS A 189 4.24 6.69 10.15
CA CYS A 189 4.09 7.81 11.09
C CYS A 189 3.15 8.89 10.54
N ALA A 190 3.29 9.27 9.28
CA ALA A 190 2.41 10.24 8.62
C ALA A 190 0.95 9.78 8.54
N LEU A 191 0.71 8.51 8.20
CA LEU A 191 -0.64 7.94 8.18
C LEU A 191 -1.26 7.88 9.59
N LEU A 192 -0.46 7.53 10.61
CA LEU A 192 -0.88 7.57 12.01
C LEU A 192 -1.20 9.00 12.44
N THR A 193 -0.39 9.99 12.07
CA THR A 193 -0.68 11.40 12.36
C THR A 193 -1.98 11.85 11.69
N THR A 194 -2.20 11.48 10.42
CA THR A 194 -3.46 11.77 9.72
C THR A 194 -4.66 11.12 10.42
N LEU A 195 -4.49 9.88 10.90
CA LEU A 195 -5.51 9.17 11.67
C LEU A 195 -5.78 9.85 13.01
N ILE A 196 -4.75 10.32 13.72
CA ILE A 196 -4.89 11.08 14.97
C ILE A 196 -5.63 12.41 14.71
N CYS A 197 -5.28 13.13 13.63
CA CYS A 197 -5.95 14.38 13.25
C CYS A 197 -7.46 14.20 13.08
N ARG A 198 -7.91 13.05 12.54
CA ARG A 198 -9.34 12.73 12.42
C ARG A 198 -10.08 12.75 13.75
N TYR A 199 -9.42 12.33 14.84
CA TYR A 199 -10.02 12.26 16.17
C TYR A 199 -9.77 13.52 17.00
N ALA A 200 -8.69 14.25 16.71
CA ALA A 200 -8.26 15.41 17.49
C ALA A 200 -8.82 16.75 16.95
N LEU A 201 -9.06 16.87 15.64
CA LEU A 201 -9.43 18.12 15.00
C LEU A 201 -10.91 18.14 14.58
N PRO A 202 -11.56 19.31 14.58
CA PRO A 202 -12.90 19.46 14.02
C PRO A 202 -12.91 19.16 12.51
N LEU A 203 -14.03 18.61 12.03
CA LEU A 203 -14.24 18.41 10.60
C LEU A 203 -14.35 19.75 9.89
N GLU A 204 -13.76 19.85 8.70
CA GLU A 204 -13.98 21.00 7.83
C GLU A 204 -15.47 21.13 7.52
N SER A 205 -16.08 22.26 7.92
CA SER A 205 -17.43 22.56 7.52
C SER A 205 -17.42 22.86 6.03
N LYS A 206 -18.00 21.98 5.20
CA LYS A 206 -18.41 22.36 3.85
C LYS A 206 -19.40 23.50 4.01
N ASN A 207 -18.94 24.74 3.84
CA ASN A 207 -19.82 25.90 3.79
C ASN A 207 -20.83 25.63 2.66
N SER A 208 -22.05 25.27 3.04
CA SER A 208 -23.20 25.38 2.15
C SER A 208 -23.24 26.82 1.68
N GLY A 209 -22.88 27.05 0.42
CA GLY A 209 -23.17 28.32 -0.25
C GLY A 209 -24.63 28.70 -0.01
N PRO A 210 -24.94 30.00 0.08
CA PRO A 210 -26.22 30.46 0.59
C PRO A 210 -27.37 29.83 -0.17
N VAL A 211 -28.29 29.26 0.60
CA VAL A 211 -29.66 28.98 0.17
C VAL A 211 -30.24 30.30 -0.32
N SER A 212 -30.22 30.53 -1.63
CA SER A 212 -31.01 31.58 -2.27
C SER A 212 -32.40 31.02 -2.56
N THR A 213 -33.21 30.81 -1.53
CA THR A 213 -34.66 30.72 -1.71
C THR A 213 -35.22 32.13 -1.89
N THR A 214 -35.71 32.39 -3.11
CA THR A 214 -36.83 33.29 -3.46
C THR A 214 -36.80 34.76 -3.04
N ARG A 215 -36.78 35.66 -4.04
CA ARG A 215 -37.72 36.78 -4.14
C ARG A 215 -37.72 37.40 -5.54
N SER A 216 -38.72 37.06 -6.35
CA SER A 216 -39.64 37.96 -7.08
C SER A 216 -40.48 37.12 -8.05
#